data_AF-A0A1F5CUD6-F1
#
_entry.id   AF-A0A1F5CUD6-F1
#
_cell.length_a   1.000
_cell.length_b   1.000
_cell.length_c   1.000
_cell.angle_alpha   90.00
_cell.angle_beta   90.00
_cell.angle_gamma   90.00
#
_symmetry.space_group_name_H-M   'P 1'
#
loop_
_entity.id
_entity.type
_entity.pdbx_description
1 polymer ?
#
loop_
_entity_poly.entity_id
_entity_poly.type
_entity_poly.pdbx_seq_one_letter_code
_entity_poly.pdbx_strand_id
1 'polypeptide(L)'
;MGVLAKFLPERFLEISLVDPITVSDLITRLDSYYGIKVNYIFSRDPAKANEVPSLIVVNGKEINTKNGTETKVKGGDQVVFVPVAHGG
;
A
#
# COMPACT_ATOMS: atom_id res chain seq x y z
N MET A 1 8.75 1.42 -17.60
CA MET A 1 7.37 1.41 -17.04
C MET A 1 7.41 0.60 -15.74
N GLY A 2 7.15 1.23 -14.59
CA GLY A 2 7.19 0.54 -13.29
C GLY A 2 6.09 -0.51 -13.13
N VAL A 3 6.34 -1.54 -12.31
CA VAL A 3 5.48 -2.71 -12.15
C VAL A 3 4.06 -2.34 -11.68
N LEU A 4 3.90 -1.36 -10.77
CA LEU A 4 2.58 -0.93 -10.29
C LEU A 4 1.69 -0.31 -11.37
N ALA A 5 2.26 0.40 -12.34
CA ALA A 5 1.49 1.04 -13.42
C ALA A 5 0.84 0.02 -14.37
N LYS A 6 1.19 -1.28 -14.26
CA LYS A 6 0.52 -2.37 -14.97
C LYS A 6 -0.72 -2.88 -14.23
N PHE A 7 -0.83 -2.64 -12.93
CA PHE A 7 -1.86 -3.22 -12.07
C PHE A 7 -2.91 -2.20 -11.63
N LEU A 8 -2.55 -0.92 -11.53
CA LEU A 8 -3.47 0.15 -11.16
C LEU A 8 -3.59 1.18 -12.29
N PRO A 9 -4.82 1.65 -12.58
CA PRO A 9 -5.06 2.61 -13.65
C PRO A 9 -4.50 4.00 -13.33
N GLU A 10 -4.37 4.33 -12.04
CA GLU A 10 -4.01 5.65 -11.55
C GLU A 10 -2.74 5.58 -10.70
N ARG A 11 -1.92 6.63 -10.75
CA ARG A 11 -0.69 6.76 -9.93
C ARG A 11 -0.90 7.57 -8.65
N PHE A 12 -1.93 8.40 -8.62
CA PHE A 12 -2.32 9.23 -7.50
C PHE A 12 -3.82 9.05 -7.31
N LEU A 13 -4.24 8.77 -6.09
CA LEU A 13 -5.63 8.58 -5.71
C LEU A 13 -5.91 9.42 -4.47
N GLU A 14 -6.95 10.25 -4.53
CA GLU A 14 -7.53 10.86 -3.34
C GLU A 14 -8.71 10.00 -2.88
N ILE A 15 -8.67 9.53 -1.63
CA ILE A 15 -9.68 8.65 -1.07
C ILE A 15 -10.19 9.21 0.27
N SER A 16 -11.52 9.31 0.39
CA SER A 16 -12.15 9.71 1.66
C SER A 16 -12.08 8.58 2.67
N LEU A 17 -11.57 8.90 3.86
CA LEU A 17 -11.39 7.97 4.97
C LEU A 17 -12.43 8.23 6.08
N VAL A 18 -12.71 7.20 6.88
CA VAL A 18 -13.46 7.33 8.13
C VAL A 18 -12.42 7.34 9.25
N ASP A 19 -11.81 8.50 9.45
CA ASP A 19 -10.59 8.64 10.25
C ASP A 19 -10.77 8.40 11.75
N PRO A 20 -9.69 7.98 12.46
CA PRO A 20 -8.42 7.45 11.94
C PRO A 20 -8.51 5.94 11.65
N ILE A 21 -7.88 5.49 10.56
CA ILE A 21 -7.79 4.06 10.21
C ILE A 21 -6.33 3.59 10.19
N THR A 22 -6.09 2.29 10.13
CA THR A 22 -4.73 1.75 9.93
C THR A 22 -4.37 1.65 8.44
N VAL A 23 -3.08 1.50 8.13
CA VAL A 23 -2.64 1.19 6.76
C VAL A 23 -3.23 -0.14 6.27
N SER A 24 -3.44 -1.12 7.14
CA SER A 24 -4.13 -2.38 6.80
C SER A 24 -5.58 -2.14 6.37
N ASP A 25 -6.30 -1.28 7.09
CA ASP A 25 -7.67 -0.90 6.74
C ASP A 25 -7.70 -0.13 5.41
N LEU A 26 -6.70 0.74 5.18
CA LEU A 26 -6.56 1.47 3.92
C LEU A 26 -6.36 0.50 2.75
N ILE A 27 -5.47 -0.48 2.87
CA ILE A 27 -5.24 -1.51 1.83
C ILE A 27 -6.53 -2.28 1.55
N THR A 28 -7.25 -2.71 2.59
CA THR A 28 -8.54 -3.42 2.46
C THR A 28 -9.59 -2.56 1.74
N ARG A 29 -9.57 -1.25 1.98
CA ARG A 29 -10.46 -0.31 1.30
C ARG A 29 -10.10 -0.12 -0.17
N LEU A 30 -8.80 -0.10 -0.49
CA LEU A 30 -8.33 -0.10 -1.88
C LEU A 30 -8.70 -1.39 -2.60
N ASP A 31 -8.67 -2.54 -1.92
CA ASP A 31 -9.13 -3.82 -2.49
C ASP A 31 -10.59 -3.71 -2.96
N SER A 32 -11.43 -3.18 -2.07
CA SER A 32 -12.85 -2.94 -2.34
C SER A 32 -13.08 -1.90 -3.44
N TYR A 33 -12.26 -0.85 -3.48
CA TYR A 33 -12.38 0.24 -4.46
C TYR A 33 -12.06 -0.22 -5.88
N TYR A 34 -10.96 -0.94 -6.07
CA TYR A 34 -10.54 -1.42 -7.39
C TYR A 34 -11.20 -2.73 -7.81
N GLY A 35 -11.85 -3.45 -6.88
CA GLY A 35 -12.41 -4.77 -7.15
C GLY A 35 -11.36 -5.85 -7.41
N ILE A 36 -10.10 -5.57 -7.05
CA ILE A 36 -8.96 -6.49 -7.14
C ILE A 36 -8.27 -6.52 -5.80
N LYS A 37 -7.59 -7.63 -5.49
CA LYS A 37 -6.77 -7.74 -4.30
C LYS A 37 -5.44 -7.00 -4.53
N VAL A 38 -5.37 -5.74 -4.10
CA VAL A 38 -4.15 -4.92 -4.11
C VAL A 38 -3.22 -5.23 -2.95
N ASN A 39 -3.71 -5.77 -1.83
CA ASN A 39 -2.87 -6.30 -0.75
C ASN A 39 -1.79 -7.27 -1.29
N TYR A 40 -2.15 -7.96 -2.36
CA TYR A 40 -1.34 -8.92 -3.05
C TYR A 40 -0.16 -8.35 -3.85
N ILE A 41 -0.18 -7.04 -4.05
CA ILE A 41 0.81 -6.25 -4.77
C ILE A 41 1.77 -5.57 -3.78
N PHE A 42 1.66 -5.82 -2.46
CA PHE A 42 2.38 -5.03 -1.46
C PHE A 42 3.13 -5.79 -0.34
N SER A 43 3.06 -7.12 -0.22
CA SER A 43 3.54 -7.82 0.99
C SER A 43 4.92 -8.55 0.83
N ARG A 44 5.54 -9.22 1.83
CA ARG A 44 6.92 -9.86 1.88
C ARG A 44 7.16 -11.42 2.14
N ASP A 45 6.19 -12.34 2.17
CA ASP A 45 6.11 -13.70 2.75
C ASP A 45 5.55 -14.72 1.71
N PRO A 46 6.34 -15.68 1.25
CA PRO A 46 5.95 -16.63 0.19
C PRO A 46 4.87 -17.66 0.61
N ALA A 47 4.61 -17.88 1.91
CA ALA A 47 3.49 -18.72 2.35
C ALA A 47 2.13 -17.99 2.30
N LYS A 48 2.17 -16.66 2.10
CA LYS A 48 1.00 -15.78 1.91
C LYS A 48 0.87 -15.31 0.46
N ALA A 49 1.32 -16.13 -0.49
CA ALA A 49 1.08 -16.17 -1.95
C ALA A 49 1.12 -14.88 -2.79
N ASN A 50 1.29 -13.71 -2.20
CA ASN A 50 0.89 -12.47 -2.83
C ASN A 50 1.60 -11.29 -2.15
N GLU A 51 2.91 -11.43 -2.09
CA GLU A 51 3.77 -10.57 -1.34
C GLU A 51 4.76 -9.99 -2.38
N VAL A 52 4.37 -8.92 -3.09
CA VAL A 52 5.34 -8.06 -3.78
C VAL A 52 5.96 -7.17 -2.72
N PRO A 53 7.27 -7.30 -2.42
CA PRO A 53 7.87 -6.55 -1.34
C PRO A 53 7.68 -5.08 -1.69
N SER A 54 6.97 -4.34 -0.85
CA SER A 54 6.73 -2.92 -1.10
C SER A 54 7.16 -2.12 0.11
N LEU A 55 7.82 -1.01 -0.18
CA LEU A 55 8.15 0.02 0.77
C LEU A 55 6.91 0.91 0.93
N ILE A 56 6.34 0.93 2.14
CA ILE A 56 5.24 1.83 2.47
C ILE A 56 5.81 3.05 3.19
N VAL A 57 5.48 4.23 2.68
CA VAL A 57 5.92 5.52 3.22
C VAL A 57 4.69 6.34 3.61
N VAL A 58 4.64 6.80 4.85
CA VAL A 58 3.59 7.71 5.36
C VAL A 58 4.23 9.05 5.68
N ASN A 59 3.78 10.13 5.03
CA ASN A 59 4.31 11.49 5.20
C ASN A 59 5.85 11.55 5.11
N GLY A 60 6.42 10.85 4.12
CA GLY A 60 7.87 10.78 3.89
C GLY A 60 8.64 9.86 4.84
N LYS A 61 7.98 9.13 5.74
CA LYS A 61 8.62 8.18 6.67
C LYS A 61 8.27 6.74 6.33
N GLU A 62 9.30 5.90 6.18
CA GLU A 62 9.13 4.45 6.04
C GLU A 62 8.54 3.87 7.34
N ILE A 63 7.50 3.05 7.18
CA ILE A 63 6.79 2.43 8.32
C ILE A 63 7.10 0.94 8.47
N ASN A 64 7.75 0.31 7.49
CA ASN A 64 8.03 -1.13 7.54
C ASN A 64 8.87 -1.54 8.76
N THR A 65 9.71 -0.65 9.29
CA THR A 65 10.49 -0.86 10.51
C THR A 65 9.84 -0.28 11.77
N LYS A 66 8.69 0.40 11.67
CA LYS A 66 7.99 1.10 12.76
C LYS A 66 6.48 0.91 12.65
N ASN A 67 5.92 0.00 13.44
CA ASN A 67 4.50 -0.40 13.49
C ASN A 67 3.90 -0.95 12.18
N GLY A 68 4.59 -0.87 11.03
CA GLY A 68 4.17 -1.51 9.79
C GLY A 68 2.75 -1.13 9.38
N THR A 69 1.96 -2.11 8.97
CA THR A 69 0.56 -1.94 8.55
C THR A 69 -0.39 -1.48 9.66
N GLU A 70 0.02 -1.54 10.93
CA GLU A 70 -0.75 -1.00 12.07
C GLU A 70 -0.59 0.52 12.23
N THR A 71 0.28 1.15 11.45
CA THR A 71 0.43 2.61 11.45
C THR A 71 -0.91 3.27 11.15
N LYS A 72 -1.32 4.21 12.01
CA LYS A 72 -2.55 4.99 11.82
C LYS A 72 -2.33 6.09 10.79
N VAL A 73 -3.30 6.25 9.90
CA VAL A 73 -3.39 7.31 8.89
C VAL A 73 -4.70 8.06 9.04
N LYS A 74 -4.69 9.33 8.69
CA LYS A 74 -5.86 10.21 8.71
C LYS A 74 -5.94 11.09 7.47
N GLY A 75 -7.08 11.76 7.28
CA GLY A 75 -7.28 12.75 6.24
C GLY A 75 -6.15 13.79 6.19
N GLY A 76 -5.61 13.99 4.99
CA GLY A 76 -4.46 14.85 4.73
C GLY A 76 -3.11 14.16 4.80
N ASP A 77 -3.02 12.91 5.30
CA ASP A 77 -1.77 12.14 5.24
C ASP A 77 -1.52 11.64 3.82
N GLN A 78 -0.25 11.67 3.41
CA GLN A 78 0.21 11.07 2.17
C GLN A 78 0.74 9.66 2.43
N VAL A 79 0.17 8.67 1.74
CA VAL A 79 0.63 7.28 1.76
C VAL A 79 1.18 6.91 0.37
N VAL A 80 2.42 6.45 0.33
CA VAL A 80 3.09 6.05 -0.92
C VAL A 80 3.48 4.59 -0.84
N PHE A 81 3.07 3.82 -1.85
CA PHE A 81 3.46 2.43 -2.03
C PHE A 81 4.54 2.34 -3.11
N VAL A 82 5.72 1.86 -2.76
CA VAL A 82 6.85 1.70 -3.69
C VAL A 82 7.12 0.20 -3.84
N PRO A 83 6.94 -0.39 -5.02
CA PRO A 83 7.28 -1.80 -5.23
C PRO A 83 8.81 -1.93 -5.20
N VAL A 84 9.37 -2.77 -4.34
CA VAL A 84 10.79 -3.15 -4.47
C VAL A 84 10.88 -4.27 -5.50
N ALA A 85 11.22 -3.89 -6.73
CA ALA A 85 11.69 -4.85 -7.71
C ALA A 85 13.09 -5.32 -7.29
N HIS A 86 13.32 -6.64 -7.23
CA HIS A 86 14.69 -7.14 -7.25
C HIS A 86 15.26 -6.76 -8.63
N GLY A 87 16.16 -5.79 -8.64
CA GLY A 87 16.79 -5.30 -9.86
C GLY A 87 17.62 -6.40 -10.50
N GLY A 88 17.26 -6.76 -11.72
CA GLY A 88 18.07 -7.42 -12.73
C GLY A 88 17.73 -6.80 -14.06
#